data_AF-A0A0B8P3Y6-F1
#
_entry.id   AF-A0A0B8P3Y6-F1
#
_cell.length_a   1.000
_cell.length_b   1.000
_cell.length_c   1.000
_cell.angle_alpha   90.00
_cell.angle_beta   90.00
_cell.angle_gamma   90.00
#
_symmetry.space_group_name_H-M   'P 1'
#
loop_
_entity.id
_entity.type
_entity.pdbx_description
1 polymer ?
#
loop_
_entity_poly.entity_id
_entity_poly.type
_entity_poly.pdbx_seq_one_letter_code
_entity_poly.pdbx_strand_id
1 'polypeptide(L)'
;MFEWMYLARDNHLSIKTYMYSNTASSDKMKRSEEVMADYRKNQTFDKALLEFHERFNSNEGFSEQDVIDATSVIDACFEKMDERLKDHKWLAGDDFSLADIAWVPQLIVLKVANYPFENYKHLEAWKNEIIKRPSFKSAILDWLPAMGK
;
A
#
# COMPACT_ATOMS: atom_id res chain seq x y z
N MET A 1 6.51 -16.72 7.96
CA MET A 1 5.42 -16.51 6.97
C MET A 1 4.36 -15.54 7.48
N PHE A 2 3.61 -15.86 8.55
CA PHE A 2 2.50 -15.02 9.05
C PHE A 2 2.92 -13.59 9.42
N GLU A 3 4.10 -13.41 9.99
CA GLU A 3 4.66 -12.09 10.29
C GLU A 3 4.59 -11.14 9.10
N TRP A 4 5.04 -11.57 7.92
CA TRP A 4 5.05 -10.75 6.70
C TRP A 4 3.66 -10.43 6.17
N MET A 5 2.71 -11.35 6.35
CA MET A 5 1.31 -11.13 5.98
C MET A 5 0.64 -10.13 6.92
N TYR A 6 0.91 -10.21 8.23
CA TYR A 6 0.41 -9.24 9.19
C TYR A 6 1.05 -7.87 8.99
N LEU A 7 2.35 -7.83 8.68
CA LEU A 7 3.03 -6.58 8.37
C LEU A 7 2.42 -5.87 7.16
N ALA A 8 2.01 -6.61 6.11
CA ALA A 8 1.29 -6.06 4.97
C ALA A 8 -0.08 -5.48 5.35
N ARG A 9 -0.82 -6.16 6.23
CA ARG A 9 -2.11 -5.69 6.76
C ARG A 9 -1.93 -4.44 7.62
N ASP A 10 -0.96 -4.46 8.52
CA ASP A 10 -0.79 -3.44 9.56
C ASP A 10 -0.25 -2.12 8.97
N ASN A 11 0.50 -2.19 7.87
CA ASN A 11 0.94 -1.00 7.12
C ASN A 11 -0.14 -0.39 6.21
N HIS A 12 -1.29 -1.06 6.04
CA HIS A 12 -2.23 -0.70 4.98
C HIS A 12 -2.77 0.74 5.11
N LEU A 13 -3.03 1.22 6.32
CA LEU A 13 -3.52 2.60 6.52
C LEU A 13 -2.44 3.66 6.23
N SER A 14 -1.19 3.40 6.61
CA SER A 14 -0.07 4.29 6.26
C SER A 14 0.13 4.37 4.75
N ILE A 15 0.08 3.22 4.07
CA ILE A 15 0.17 3.13 2.61
C ILE A 15 -0.97 3.88 1.94
N LYS A 16 -2.21 3.74 2.45
CA LYS A 16 -3.34 4.52 1.95
C LYS A 16 -3.14 6.01 2.19
N THR A 17 -2.66 6.43 3.35
CA THR A 17 -2.40 7.85 3.65
C THR A 17 -1.37 8.42 2.67
N TYR A 18 -0.26 7.72 2.47
CA TYR A 18 0.74 8.09 1.46
C TYR A 18 0.12 8.18 0.06
N MET A 19 -0.59 7.15 -0.38
CA MET A 19 -1.15 7.11 -1.74
C MET A 19 -2.19 8.21 -1.98
N TYR A 20 -3.11 8.40 -1.04
CA TYR A 20 -4.17 9.40 -1.17
C TYR A 20 -3.60 10.83 -1.16
N SER A 21 -2.43 11.06 -0.56
CA SER A 21 -1.76 12.36 -0.57
C SER A 21 -0.84 12.60 -1.78
N ASN A 22 -0.31 11.53 -2.41
CA ASN A 22 0.68 11.64 -3.49
C ASN A 22 0.14 11.32 -4.90
N THR A 23 -1.13 10.92 -5.03
CA THR A 23 -1.73 10.62 -6.33
C THR A 23 -2.42 11.85 -6.92
N ALA A 24 -2.14 12.18 -8.18
CA ALA A 24 -2.70 13.34 -8.90
C ALA A 24 -4.25 13.35 -9.05
N SER A 25 -4.93 12.28 -8.67
CA SER A 25 -6.40 12.15 -8.70
C SER A 25 -7.01 11.98 -7.31
N SER A 26 -6.29 12.36 -6.25
CA SER A 26 -6.75 12.28 -4.86
C SER A 26 -8.12 12.95 -4.66
N ASP A 27 -8.32 14.16 -5.17
CA ASP A 27 -9.60 14.87 -5.03
C ASP A 27 -10.78 14.11 -5.63
N LYS A 28 -10.57 13.36 -6.72
CA LYS A 28 -11.61 12.53 -7.35
C LYS A 28 -11.99 11.31 -6.50
N MET A 29 -11.19 10.97 -5.49
CA MET A 29 -11.49 9.91 -4.53
C MET A 29 -12.33 10.40 -3.35
N LYS A 30 -12.56 11.72 -3.19
CA LYS A 30 -13.43 12.23 -2.14
C LYS A 30 -14.86 11.74 -2.34
N ARG A 31 -15.50 11.41 -1.23
CA ARG A 31 -16.87 10.91 -1.12
C ARG A 31 -17.80 12.06 -0.75
N SER A 32 -19.04 12.00 -1.23
CA SER A 32 -20.07 12.94 -0.81
C SER A 32 -20.44 12.73 0.66
N GLU A 33 -21.08 13.73 1.27
CA GLU A 33 -21.55 13.63 2.66
C GLU A 33 -22.58 12.50 2.82
N GLU A 34 -23.44 12.28 1.81
CA GLU A 34 -24.39 11.16 1.80
C GLU A 34 -23.68 9.81 1.88
N VAL A 35 -22.62 9.62 1.08
CA VAL A 35 -21.83 8.38 1.09
C VAL A 35 -21.08 8.24 2.41
N MET A 36 -20.57 9.33 3.00
CA MET A 36 -19.91 9.28 4.31
C MET A 36 -20.89 8.99 5.46
N ALA A 37 -22.12 9.48 5.38
CA ALA A 37 -23.17 9.16 6.35
C ALA A 37 -23.52 7.67 6.33
N ASP A 38 -23.67 7.07 5.14
CA ASP A 38 -23.86 5.62 5.01
C ASP A 38 -22.62 4.85 5.51
N TYR A 39 -21.42 5.33 5.16
CA TYR A 39 -20.17 4.70 5.60
C TYR A 39 -20.04 4.65 7.13
N ARG A 40 -20.35 5.76 7.84
CA ARG A 40 -20.36 5.81 9.32
C ARG A 40 -21.32 4.80 9.94
N LYS A 41 -22.47 4.57 9.30
CA LYS A 41 -23.48 3.60 9.78
C LYS A 41 -23.00 2.16 9.62
N ASN A 42 -22.28 1.85 8.54
CA ASN A 42 -21.94 0.48 8.17
C ASN A 42 -20.54 0.05 8.66
N GLN A 43 -19.58 0.97 8.73
CA GLN A 43 -18.20 0.70 9.15
C GLN A 43 -18.06 0.65 10.68
N THR A 44 -18.68 -0.34 11.30
CA THR A 44 -18.77 -0.43 12.78
C THR A 44 -17.63 -1.21 13.44
N PHE A 45 -16.94 -2.06 12.69
CA PHE A 45 -15.91 -2.95 13.23
C PHE A 45 -14.52 -2.30 13.26
N ASP A 46 -14.05 -1.81 12.11
CA ASP A 46 -12.72 -1.21 11.99
C ASP A 46 -12.84 0.32 12.05
N LYS A 47 -12.70 0.83 13.28
CA LYS A 47 -12.77 2.26 13.62
C LYS A 47 -11.63 3.06 13.01
N ALA A 48 -10.43 2.48 12.91
CA ALA A 48 -9.29 3.16 12.31
C ALA A 48 -9.52 3.42 10.82
N LEU A 49 -10.16 2.47 10.12
CA LEU A 49 -10.56 2.66 8.73
C LEU A 49 -11.68 3.71 8.59
N LEU A 50 -12.59 3.80 9.55
CA LEU A 50 -13.58 4.87 9.59
C LEU A 50 -12.92 6.25 9.76
N GLU A 51 -12.08 6.40 10.79
CA GLU A 51 -11.32 7.63 11.07
C GLU A 51 -10.47 8.08 9.88
N PHE A 52 -9.80 7.13 9.20
CA PHE A 52 -9.07 7.40 7.96
C PHE A 52 -9.96 8.07 6.91
N HIS A 53 -11.14 7.48 6.64
CA HIS A 53 -12.04 8.02 5.63
C HIS A 53 -12.70 9.32 6.07
N GLU A 54 -13.00 9.51 7.35
CA GLU A 54 -13.47 10.80 7.85
C GLU A 54 -12.42 11.89 7.69
N ARG A 55 -11.16 11.61 8.05
CA ARG A 55 -10.06 12.55 7.88
C ARG A 55 -9.85 12.91 6.42
N PHE A 56 -9.75 11.92 5.54
CA PHE A 56 -9.54 12.17 4.11
C PHE A 56 -10.65 12.99 3.45
N ASN A 57 -11.91 12.75 3.85
CA ASN A 57 -13.07 13.44 3.26
C ASN A 57 -13.42 14.77 3.95
N SER A 58 -12.72 15.14 5.02
CA SER A 58 -12.87 16.45 5.66
C SER A 58 -12.38 17.60 4.76
N ASN A 59 -12.67 18.83 5.18
CA ASN A 59 -12.18 20.03 4.52
C ASN A 59 -10.66 20.18 4.70
N GLU A 60 -10.17 19.77 5.87
CA GLU A 60 -8.76 19.86 6.26
C GLU A 60 -7.91 18.76 5.60
N GLY A 61 -8.48 17.57 5.37
CA GLY A 61 -7.75 16.44 4.79
C GLY A 61 -6.61 15.93 5.69
N PHE A 62 -5.63 15.26 5.08
CA PHE A 62 -4.38 14.92 5.78
C PHE A 62 -3.47 16.15 5.87
N SER A 63 -2.93 16.40 7.05
CA SER A 63 -1.88 17.39 7.27
C SER A 63 -0.54 16.86 6.75
N GLU A 64 0.43 17.76 6.57
CA GLU A 64 1.79 17.38 6.23
C GLU A 64 2.40 16.39 7.25
N GLN A 65 2.13 16.61 8.54
CA GLN A 65 2.58 15.71 9.60
C GLN A 65 1.96 14.31 9.48
N ASP A 66 0.67 14.20 9.13
CA ASP A 66 0.02 12.89 8.92
C ASP A 66 0.72 12.10 7.80
N VAL A 67 1.15 12.80 6.74
CA VAL A 67 1.87 12.19 5.62
C VAL A 67 3.28 11.80 6.02
N ILE A 68 4.00 12.64 6.78
CA ILE A 68 5.33 12.33 7.30
C ILE A 68 5.27 11.09 8.20
N ASP A 69 4.33 11.05 9.14
CA ASP A 69 4.16 9.94 10.07
C ASP A 69 3.83 8.64 9.32
N ALA A 70 2.88 8.71 8.38
CA ALA A 70 2.55 7.56 7.54
C ALA A 70 3.76 7.08 6.71
N THR A 71 4.52 8.00 6.13
CA THR A 71 5.73 7.67 5.34
C THR A 71 6.78 6.99 6.22
N SER A 72 7.01 7.49 7.44
CA SER A 72 7.98 6.89 8.36
C SER A 72 7.65 5.44 8.74
N VAL A 73 6.36 5.10 8.86
CA VAL A 73 5.90 3.73 9.12
C VAL A 73 6.19 2.82 7.92
N ILE A 74 5.92 3.31 6.69
CA ILE A 74 6.22 2.56 5.46
C ILE A 74 7.73 2.35 5.33
N ASP A 75 8.52 3.41 5.56
CA ASP A 75 9.97 3.37 5.42
C ASP A 75 10.58 2.36 6.41
N ALA A 76 10.21 2.42 7.68
CA ALA A 76 10.68 1.46 8.69
C ALA A 76 10.28 0.01 8.35
N CYS A 77 9.08 -0.19 7.79
CA CYS A 77 8.64 -1.49 7.32
C CYS A 77 9.50 -1.99 6.15
N PHE A 78 9.79 -1.12 5.19
CA PHE A 78 10.54 -1.46 3.99
C PHE A 78 12.03 -1.63 4.28
N GLU A 79 12.62 -0.91 5.23
CA GLU A 79 13.96 -1.19 5.76
C GLU A 79 14.03 -2.61 6.34
N LYS A 80 13.03 -3.01 7.14
CA LYS A 80 12.97 -4.36 7.70
C LYS A 80 12.86 -5.44 6.61
N MET A 81 12.05 -5.18 5.59
CA MET A 81 11.91 -6.10 4.44
C MET A 81 13.19 -6.16 3.61
N ASP A 82 13.85 -5.02 3.37
CA ASP A 82 15.10 -4.93 2.63
C ASP A 82 16.22 -5.73 3.30
N GLU A 83 16.41 -5.55 4.61
CA GLU A 83 17.41 -6.31 5.38
C GLU A 83 17.08 -7.81 5.39
N ARG A 84 15.80 -8.19 5.44
CA ARG A 84 15.39 -9.60 5.31
C ARG A 84 15.78 -10.18 3.95
N LEU A 85 15.51 -9.43 2.88
CA LEU A 85 15.68 -9.84 1.48
C LEU A 85 17.14 -9.78 1.01
N LYS A 86 18.01 -9.16 1.79
CA LYS A 86 19.46 -9.22 1.59
C LYS A 86 19.99 -10.65 1.60
N ASP A 87 19.52 -11.46 2.56
CA ASP A 87 19.99 -12.83 2.76
C ASP A 87 19.00 -13.90 2.24
N HIS A 88 17.80 -13.48 1.77
CA HIS A 88 16.74 -14.39 1.36
C HIS A 88 16.10 -13.97 0.05
N LYS A 89 15.81 -14.94 -0.81
CA LYS A 89 15.17 -14.66 -2.11
C LYS A 89 13.73 -14.15 -1.97
N TRP A 90 13.01 -14.66 -0.98
CA TRP A 90 11.62 -14.30 -0.68
C TRP A 90 11.43 -14.05 0.81
N LEU A 91 10.35 -13.37 1.18
CA LEU A 91 10.14 -12.95 2.57
C LEU A 91 10.13 -14.14 3.55
N ALA A 92 9.52 -15.25 3.14
CA ALA A 92 9.41 -16.45 3.96
C ALA A 92 10.56 -17.47 3.77
N GLY A 93 11.63 -17.15 3.03
CA GLY A 93 12.75 -18.06 2.79
C GLY A 93 13.10 -18.16 1.30
N ASP A 94 13.33 -19.38 0.82
CA ASP A 94 13.84 -19.62 -0.53
C ASP A 94 12.74 -19.77 -1.60
N ASP A 95 11.49 -19.97 -1.17
CA ASP A 95 10.33 -20.18 -2.03
C ASP A 95 9.33 -19.02 -1.99
N PHE A 96 8.77 -18.70 -3.16
CA PHE A 96 7.71 -17.70 -3.31
C PHE A 96 6.44 -18.19 -2.61
N SER A 97 5.83 -17.34 -1.79
CA SER A 97 4.77 -17.77 -0.88
C SER A 97 3.66 -16.72 -0.69
N LEU A 98 2.68 -17.05 0.16
CA LEU A 98 1.65 -16.10 0.59
C LEU A 98 2.24 -14.86 1.29
N ALA A 99 3.43 -14.97 1.88
CA ALA A 99 4.12 -13.81 2.44
C ALA A 99 4.38 -12.75 1.37
N ASP A 100 4.82 -13.16 0.18
CA ASP A 100 5.14 -12.25 -0.93
C ASP A 100 3.87 -11.77 -1.65
N ILE A 101 2.91 -12.67 -1.85
CA ILE A 101 1.62 -12.37 -2.49
C ILE A 101 0.84 -11.30 -1.72
N ALA A 102 0.88 -11.33 -0.37
CA ALA A 102 0.18 -10.37 0.47
C ALA A 102 0.58 -8.90 0.21
N TRP A 103 1.79 -8.67 -0.30
CA TRP A 103 2.30 -7.33 -0.60
C TRP A 103 1.96 -6.85 -2.01
N VAL A 104 1.54 -7.72 -2.93
CA VAL A 104 1.28 -7.37 -4.34
C VAL A 104 0.33 -6.17 -4.48
N PRO A 105 -0.84 -6.11 -3.80
CA PRO A 105 -1.71 -4.94 -3.91
C PRO A 105 -1.04 -3.64 -3.46
N GLN A 106 -0.25 -3.70 -2.38
CA GLN A 106 0.44 -2.53 -1.84
C GLN A 106 1.51 -2.01 -2.80
N LEU A 107 2.28 -2.91 -3.44
CA LEU A 107 3.29 -2.54 -4.45
C LEU A 107 2.69 -1.79 -5.63
N ILE A 108 1.50 -2.19 -6.08
CA ILE A 108 0.79 -1.54 -7.19
C ILE A 108 0.36 -0.13 -6.77
N VAL A 109 -0.28 -0.01 -5.61
CA VAL A 109 -0.78 1.27 -5.07
C VAL A 109 0.37 2.26 -4.84
N LEU A 110 1.47 1.81 -4.25
CA LEU A 110 2.66 2.64 -4.02
C LEU A 110 3.38 3.01 -5.31
N LYS A 111 3.38 2.14 -6.33
CA LYS A 111 3.89 2.49 -7.66
C LYS A 111 3.08 3.61 -8.31
N VAL A 112 1.75 3.56 -8.21
CA VAL A 112 0.86 4.64 -8.70
C VAL A 112 1.13 5.95 -7.97
N ALA A 113 1.44 5.87 -6.67
CA ALA A 113 1.79 7.01 -5.82
C ALA A 113 3.24 7.49 -5.97
N ASN A 114 4.03 6.94 -6.91
CA ASN A 114 5.46 7.26 -7.11
C ASN A 114 6.33 7.08 -5.86
N TYR A 115 6.04 6.06 -5.04
CA TYR A 115 6.88 5.75 -3.88
C TYR A 115 8.32 5.36 -4.30
N PRO A 116 9.37 5.89 -3.65
CA PRO A 116 10.76 5.75 -4.07
C PRO A 116 11.38 4.40 -3.66
N PHE A 117 10.99 3.33 -4.35
CA PHE A 117 11.48 1.98 -4.08
C PHE A 117 13.00 1.82 -4.26
N GLU A 118 13.63 2.67 -5.07
CA GLU A 118 15.06 2.68 -5.35
C GLU A 118 15.93 2.91 -4.10
N ASN A 119 15.33 3.41 -3.02
CA ASN A 119 15.98 3.55 -1.72
C ASN A 119 16.26 2.19 -1.04
N TYR A 120 15.60 1.12 -1.49
CA TYR A 120 15.64 -0.21 -0.89
C TYR A 120 16.11 -1.23 -1.93
N LYS A 121 17.42 -1.47 -2.02
CA LYS A 121 18.04 -2.26 -3.08
C LYS A 121 17.49 -3.67 -3.21
N HIS A 122 17.36 -4.39 -2.09
CA HIS A 122 16.94 -5.80 -2.06
C HIS A 122 15.43 -5.93 -2.21
N LEU A 123 14.67 -5.02 -1.60
CA LEU A 123 13.22 -4.91 -1.77
C LEU A 123 12.86 -4.58 -3.22
N GLU A 124 13.56 -3.64 -3.86
CA GLU A 124 13.32 -3.32 -5.26
C GLU A 124 13.62 -4.53 -6.17
N ALA A 125 14.71 -5.26 -5.93
CA ALA A 125 15.02 -6.48 -6.66
C ALA A 125 13.89 -7.52 -6.52
N TRP A 126 13.44 -7.76 -5.29
CA TRP A 126 12.32 -8.65 -4.98
C TRP A 126 11.00 -8.21 -5.65
N LYS A 127 10.63 -6.93 -5.57
CA LYS A 127 9.48 -6.33 -6.27
C LYS A 127 9.55 -6.62 -7.77
N ASN A 128 10.71 -6.39 -8.37
CA ASN A 128 10.92 -6.60 -9.81
C ASN A 128 10.80 -8.08 -10.20
N GLU A 129 11.29 -9.00 -9.36
CA GLU A 129 11.11 -10.44 -9.58
C GLU A 129 9.64 -10.87 -9.50
N ILE A 130 8.83 -10.28 -8.60
CA ILE A 130 7.38 -10.52 -8.54
C ILE A 130 6.70 -10.07 -9.85
N ILE A 131 6.98 -8.84 -10.30
CA ILE A 131 6.34 -8.24 -11.48
C ILE A 131 6.66 -9.01 -12.76
N LYS A 132 7.85 -9.62 -12.87
CA LYS A 132 8.25 -10.43 -14.03
C LYS A 132 7.51 -11.77 -14.13
N ARG A 133 6.83 -12.23 -13.09
CA ARG A 133 6.17 -13.55 -13.09
C ARG A 133 5.02 -13.60 -14.11
N PRO A 134 4.86 -14.68 -14.89
CA PRO A 134 3.70 -14.84 -15.78
C PRO A 134 2.34 -14.75 -15.06
N SER A 135 2.29 -15.20 -13.80
CA SER A 135 1.11 -15.08 -12.94
C SER A 135 0.77 -13.63 -12.59
N PHE A 136 1.76 -12.74 -12.51
CA PHE A 136 1.51 -11.32 -12.26
C PHE A 136 0.78 -10.69 -13.45
N LYS A 137 1.16 -11.05 -14.68
CA LYS A 137 0.45 -10.59 -15.88
C LYS A 137 -1.03 -10.98 -15.84
N SER A 138 -1.31 -12.28 -15.71
CA SER A 138 -2.69 -12.79 -15.76
C SER A 138 -3.56 -12.39 -14.58
N ALA A 139 -2.98 -12.22 -13.38
CA ALA A 139 -3.73 -11.82 -12.19
C ALA A 139 -3.90 -10.30 -12.06
N ILE A 140 -2.98 -9.50 -12.60
CA ILE A 140 -2.91 -8.06 -12.36
C ILE A 140 -2.94 -7.27 -13.66
N LEU A 141 -1.94 -7.41 -14.53
CA LEU A 141 -1.78 -6.52 -15.69
C LEU A 141 -2.95 -6.63 -16.68
N ASP A 142 -3.51 -7.82 -16.86
CA ASP A 142 -4.65 -8.06 -17.76
C ASP A 142 -5.95 -7.38 -17.24
N TRP A 143 -5.98 -6.97 -15.96
CA TRP A 143 -7.15 -6.37 -15.29
C TRP A 143 -6.92 -4.92 -14.84
N LEU A 144 -5.67 -4.46 -14.79
CA LEU A 144 -5.37 -3.07 -14.47
C LEU A 144 -5.89 -2.19 -15.61
N PRO A 145 -6.72 -1.19 -15.31
CA PRO A 145 -7.08 -0.18 -16.30
C PRO A 145 -5.79 0.42 -16.88
N ALA A 146 -5.79 0.72 -18.18
CA ALA A 146 -4.68 1.42 -18.79
C ALA A 146 -4.43 2.71 -18.01
N MET A 147 -3.34 2.75 -17.23
CA MET A 147 -2.88 3.98 -16.61
C MET A 147 -2.58 4.91 -17.78
N GLY A 148 -3.34 6.00 -17.87
CA GLY A 148 -3.47 6.83 -19.07
C GLY A 148 -2.14 7.10 -19.78
N LYS A 149 -2.16 6.94 -21.10
CA LYS A 149 -1.17 7.57 -21.98
C LYS A 149 -1.30 9.09 -21.89
#